data_AF-A0A226WPX8-F1
#
_entry.id   AF-A0A226WPX8-F1
#
_cell.length_a   1.000
_cell.length_b   1.000
_cell.length_c   1.000
_cell.angle_alpha   90.00
_cell.angle_beta   90.00
_cell.angle_gamma   90.00
#
_symmetry.space_group_name_H-M   'P 1'
#
loop_
_entity.id
_entity.type
_entity.pdbx_description
1 polymer ?
#
loop_
_entity_poly.entity_id
_entity_poly.type
_entity_poly.pdbx_seq_one_letter_code
_entity_poly.pdbx_strand_id
1 'polypeptide(L)'
;MPLLIMQVAVNGELVEVFEMPVDGVEGCQMLAKANEDERSIARRGQDIEDGELWVDLIDADGETLFDQVACFHRADASDALQVYFGMASDVVRDCLSKSNVTSLYARHRVAAQEYFRKVDGLVGCSTSGSRQSNRRRLGEASVMDLVTEIRRRLGSQDTQLALSELPAPVQLAATQLAEAARLYVTTVQQL
;
A
#
# COMPACT_ATOMS: atom_id res chain seq x y z
N MET A 1 -7.39 14.36 14.34
CA MET A 1 -8.31 15.06 13.41
C MET A 1 -8.18 14.34 12.08
N PRO A 2 -9.27 13.87 11.48
CA PRO A 2 -9.22 13.16 10.20
C PRO A 2 -8.66 14.01 9.06
N LEU A 3 -8.12 13.34 8.05
CA LEU A 3 -7.58 13.95 6.84
C LEU A 3 -8.25 13.33 5.61
N LEU A 4 -8.67 14.17 4.67
CA LEU A 4 -8.90 13.71 3.30
C LEU A 4 -7.56 13.70 2.58
N ILE A 5 -7.20 12.54 2.07
CA ILE A 5 -5.97 12.33 1.30
C ILE A 5 -6.34 12.09 -0.15
N MET A 6 -5.76 12.89 -1.01
CA MET A 6 -5.94 12.81 -2.45
C MET A 6 -4.69 12.19 -3.05
N GLN A 7 -4.90 11.14 -3.82
CA GLN A 7 -3.83 10.35 -4.41
C GLN A 7 -4.05 10.21 -5.91
N VAL A 8 -2.96 10.19 -6.67
CA VAL A 8 -2.99 9.92 -8.10
C VAL A 8 -2.23 8.65 -8.39
N ALA A 9 -2.81 7.78 -9.19
CA ALA A 9 -2.16 6.57 -9.67
C ALA A 9 -1.04 6.89 -10.67
N VAL A 10 0.15 6.35 -10.42
CA VAL A 10 1.34 6.50 -11.28
C VAL A 10 2.12 5.18 -11.31
N ASN A 11 2.22 4.56 -12.48
CA ASN A 11 2.82 3.23 -12.68
C ASN A 11 2.27 2.18 -11.71
N GLY A 12 0.95 2.20 -11.46
CA GLY A 12 0.30 1.27 -10.52
C GLY A 12 0.54 1.54 -9.03
N GLU A 13 1.20 2.66 -8.67
CA GLU A 13 1.35 3.11 -7.28
C GLU A 13 0.46 4.34 -7.02
N LEU A 14 -0.12 4.46 -5.82
CA LEU A 14 -0.86 5.66 -5.41
C LEU A 14 0.11 6.67 -4.79
N VAL A 15 0.11 7.89 -5.32
CA VAL A 15 0.96 8.99 -4.86
C VAL A 15 0.11 10.09 -4.26
N GLU A 16 0.33 10.42 -3.00
CA GLU A 16 -0.34 11.54 -2.34
C GLU A 16 0.04 12.87 -3.02
N VAL A 17 -0.99 13.61 -3.44
CA VAL A 17 -0.86 14.91 -4.11
C VAL A 17 -1.39 16.07 -3.28
N PHE A 18 -2.26 15.79 -2.31
CA PHE A 18 -2.83 16.78 -1.42
C PHE A 18 -3.41 16.12 -0.17
N GLU A 19 -3.37 16.84 0.95
CA GLU A 19 -4.03 16.48 2.20
C GLU A 19 -4.85 17.67 2.70
N MET A 20 -6.02 17.41 3.28
CA MET A 20 -6.81 18.46 3.90
C MET A 20 -7.42 17.98 5.22
N PRO A 21 -7.33 18.78 6.29
CA PRO A 21 -8.03 18.48 7.53
C PRO A 21 -9.53 18.68 7.36
N VAL A 22 -10.30 17.70 7.83
CA VAL A 22 -11.76 17.77 7.82
C VAL A 22 -12.34 17.27 9.14
N ASP A 23 -13.56 17.70 9.44
CA ASP A 23 -14.36 16.99 10.41
C ASP A 23 -14.74 15.61 9.84
N GLY A 24 -14.77 14.58 10.69
CA GLY A 24 -15.04 13.21 10.25
C GLY A 24 -16.43 13.09 9.60
N VAL A 25 -17.46 13.74 10.15
CA VAL A 25 -18.82 13.67 9.60
C VAL A 25 -18.89 14.39 8.25
N GLU A 26 -18.24 15.54 8.13
CA GLU A 26 -18.16 16.29 6.88
C GLU A 26 -17.41 15.50 5.79
N GLY A 27 -16.25 14.94 6.12
CA GLY A 27 -15.46 14.11 5.21
C GLY A 27 -16.25 12.91 4.70
N CYS A 28 -17.00 12.23 5.58
CA CYS A 28 -17.90 11.15 5.19
C CYS A 28 -18.96 11.59 4.18
N GLN A 29 -19.58 12.76 4.42
CA GLN A 29 -20.62 13.28 3.53
C GLN A 29 -20.04 13.68 2.17
N MET A 30 -18.83 14.22 2.14
CA MET A 30 -18.12 14.53 0.89
C MET A 30 -17.86 13.26 0.08
N LEU A 31 -17.32 12.21 0.71
CA LEU A 31 -17.07 10.93 0.05
C LEU A 31 -18.34 10.25 -0.43
N ALA A 32 -19.40 10.24 0.39
CA ALA A 32 -20.68 9.66 -0.01
C ALA A 32 -21.26 10.35 -1.26
N LYS A 33 -21.27 11.69 -1.29
CA LYS A 33 -21.74 12.48 -2.44
C LYS A 33 -20.87 12.25 -3.68
N ALA A 34 -19.56 12.18 -3.51
CA ALA A 34 -18.63 11.90 -4.62
C ALA A 34 -18.89 10.49 -5.21
N ASN A 35 -19.17 9.50 -4.36
CA ASN A 35 -19.46 8.13 -4.80
C ASN A 35 -20.84 7.94 -5.44
N GLU A 36 -21.77 8.88 -5.23
CA GLU A 36 -23.06 8.91 -5.93
C GLU A 36 -22.95 9.50 -7.35
N ASP A 37 -21.83 10.13 -7.72
CA ASP A 37 -21.59 10.60 -9.08
C ASP A 37 -21.46 9.41 -10.04
N GLU A 38 -22.14 9.46 -11.18
CA GLU A 38 -22.09 8.44 -12.24
C GLU A 38 -20.68 8.27 -12.85
N ARG A 39 -19.82 9.29 -12.72
CA ARG A 39 -18.41 9.27 -13.13
C ARG A 39 -17.51 8.59 -12.11
N SER A 40 -18.02 8.31 -10.90
CA SER A 40 -17.27 7.56 -9.89
C SER A 40 -17.06 6.13 -10.35
N ILE A 41 -15.82 5.66 -10.19
CA ILE A 41 -15.42 4.31 -10.58
C ILE A 41 -15.75 3.35 -9.44
N ALA A 42 -16.77 2.50 -9.67
CA ALA A 42 -17.08 1.42 -8.75
C ALA A 42 -15.99 0.33 -8.79
N ARG A 43 -15.02 0.40 -7.88
CA ARG A 43 -13.92 -0.56 -7.74
C ARG A 43 -14.43 -1.95 -7.36
N ARG A 44 -14.62 -2.82 -8.36
CA ARG A 44 -14.94 -4.25 -8.17
C ARG A 44 -13.74 -5.14 -8.48
N GLY A 45 -12.61 -4.85 -7.85
CA GLY A 45 -11.36 -5.62 -8.05
C GLY A 45 -10.67 -5.35 -9.39
N GLN A 46 -10.92 -4.19 -10.01
CA GLN A 46 -10.21 -3.73 -11.20
C GLN A 46 -8.84 -3.15 -10.83
N ASP A 47 -7.86 -3.37 -11.69
CA ASP A 47 -6.51 -2.81 -11.56
C ASP A 47 -6.53 -1.29 -11.54
N ILE A 48 -5.54 -0.70 -10.89
CA ILE A 48 -5.35 0.75 -10.85
C ILE A 48 -4.81 1.20 -12.21
N GLU A 49 -5.52 2.11 -12.87
CA GLU A 49 -5.10 2.76 -14.10
C GLU A 49 -4.36 4.06 -13.81
N ASP A 50 -3.32 4.33 -14.59
CA ASP A 50 -2.50 5.53 -14.42
C ASP A 50 -3.30 6.82 -14.65
N GLY A 51 -3.14 7.74 -13.70
CA GLY A 51 -3.80 9.04 -13.70
C GLY A 51 -5.17 9.06 -13.03
N GLU A 52 -5.68 7.93 -12.55
CA GLU A 52 -6.88 7.91 -11.70
C GLU A 52 -6.63 8.69 -10.40
N LEU A 53 -7.64 9.45 -10.00
CA LEU A 53 -7.69 10.14 -8.73
C LEU A 53 -8.40 9.27 -7.70
N TRP A 54 -7.82 9.17 -6.53
CA TRP A 54 -8.35 8.48 -5.37
C TRP A 54 -8.45 9.46 -4.21
N VAL A 55 -9.56 9.43 -3.49
CA VAL A 55 -9.78 10.29 -2.32
C VAL A 55 -10.25 9.42 -1.16
N ASP A 56 -9.41 9.33 -0.14
CA ASP A 56 -9.65 8.54 1.06
C ASP A 56 -9.76 9.46 2.29
N LEU A 57 -10.49 9.01 3.31
CA LEU A 57 -10.57 9.65 4.62
C LEU A 57 -9.81 8.80 5.63
N ILE A 58 -8.69 9.32 6.10
CA ILE A 58 -7.84 8.66 7.09
C ILE A 58 -7.97 9.33 8.46
N ASP A 59 -7.77 8.56 9.52
CA ASP A 59 -7.68 9.09 10.87
C ASP A 59 -6.29 9.64 11.21
N ALA A 60 -6.11 10.01 12.48
CA ALA A 60 -4.85 10.57 12.97
C ALA A 60 -3.71 9.54 13.03
N ASP A 61 -4.04 8.24 13.03
CA ASP A 61 -3.09 7.14 13.04
C ASP A 61 -2.73 6.71 11.61
N GLY A 62 -3.36 7.31 10.60
CA GLY A 62 -3.15 7.02 9.17
C GLY A 62 -3.97 5.83 8.68
N GLU A 63 -4.93 5.37 9.47
CA GLU A 63 -5.80 4.26 9.11
C GLU A 63 -7.01 4.79 8.33
N THR A 64 -7.38 4.09 7.27
CA THR A 64 -8.58 4.36 6.49
C THR A 64 -9.81 4.22 7.40
N LEU A 65 -10.59 5.30 7.52
CA LEU A 65 -11.76 5.32 8.41
C LEU A 65 -12.97 4.55 7.83
N PHE A 66 -13.03 4.37 6.51
CA PHE A 66 -14.15 3.74 5.83
C PHE A 66 -13.69 2.94 4.61
N ASP A 67 -14.38 1.83 4.32
CA ASP A 67 -14.18 1.07 3.08
C ASP A 67 -14.59 1.84 1.80
N GLN A 68 -15.04 3.09 1.93
CA GLN A 68 -15.53 3.93 0.84
C GLN A 68 -14.46 4.92 0.42
N VAL A 69 -13.79 4.62 -0.68
CA VAL A 69 -12.85 5.52 -1.36
C VAL A 69 -13.53 6.06 -2.61
N ALA A 70 -13.45 7.37 -2.83
CA ALA A 70 -13.94 7.97 -4.07
C ALA A 70 -12.88 7.89 -5.15
N CYS A 71 -13.24 7.39 -6.33
CA CYS A 71 -12.31 7.15 -7.43
C CYS A 71 -12.83 7.76 -8.72
N PHE A 72 -11.98 8.52 -9.43
CA PHE A 72 -12.34 9.20 -10.67
C PHE A 72 -11.27 9.03 -11.73
N HIS A 73 -11.68 8.96 -13.00
CA HIS A 73 -10.74 9.01 -14.10
C HIS A 73 -10.04 10.37 -14.15
N ARG A 74 -8.85 10.39 -14.76
CA ARG A 74 -8.04 11.61 -14.94
C ARG A 74 -8.81 12.78 -15.54
N ALA A 75 -9.72 12.50 -16.48
CA ALA A 75 -10.51 13.52 -17.17
C ALA A 75 -11.49 14.23 -16.24
N ASP A 76 -12.00 13.53 -15.22
CA ASP A 76 -13.02 14.01 -14.29
C ASP A 76 -12.45 14.47 -12.96
N ALA A 77 -11.22 14.04 -12.64
CA ALA A 77 -10.53 14.33 -11.38
C ALA A 77 -10.56 15.81 -10.97
N SER A 78 -10.24 16.72 -11.91
CA SER A 78 -10.23 18.16 -11.60
C SER A 78 -11.62 18.72 -11.28
N ASP A 79 -12.66 18.21 -11.91
CA ASP A 79 -14.03 18.65 -11.67
C ASP A 79 -14.54 18.08 -10.34
N ALA A 80 -14.32 16.79 -10.11
CA ALA A 80 -14.68 16.12 -8.87
C ALA A 80 -14.07 16.80 -7.63
N LEU A 81 -12.79 17.17 -7.68
CA LEU A 81 -12.10 17.91 -6.61
C LEU A 81 -12.73 19.27 -6.29
N GLN A 82 -13.22 19.99 -7.30
CA GLN A 82 -13.84 21.29 -7.11
C GLN A 82 -15.29 21.13 -6.60
N VAL A 83 -16.05 20.22 -7.19
CA VAL A 83 -17.48 20.04 -6.91
C VAL A 83 -17.73 19.38 -5.55
N TYR A 84 -17.02 18.30 -5.24
CA TYR A 84 -17.31 17.48 -4.05
C TYR A 84 -16.42 17.82 -2.86
N PHE A 85 -15.20 18.28 -3.12
CA PHE A 85 -14.18 18.52 -2.10
C PHE A 85 -13.85 20.00 -1.93
N GLY A 86 -14.56 20.89 -2.64
CA GLY A 86 -14.50 22.34 -2.43
C GLY A 86 -13.14 22.97 -2.73
N MET A 87 -12.27 22.29 -3.49
CA MET A 87 -10.94 22.80 -3.76
C MET A 87 -10.97 23.97 -4.74
N ALA A 88 -10.10 24.95 -4.51
CA ALA A 88 -9.94 26.07 -5.44
C ALA A 88 -9.28 25.62 -6.75
N SER A 89 -9.74 26.16 -7.87
CA SER A 89 -9.31 25.73 -9.22
C SER A 89 -7.81 25.84 -9.48
N ASP A 90 -7.15 26.84 -8.88
CA ASP A 90 -5.70 27.05 -8.94
C ASP A 90 -4.95 25.98 -8.15
N VAL A 91 -5.43 25.65 -6.94
CA VAL A 91 -4.89 24.55 -6.13
C VAL A 91 -5.03 23.22 -6.87
N VAL A 92 -6.21 22.91 -7.41
CA VAL A 92 -6.43 21.66 -8.17
C VAL A 92 -5.51 21.55 -9.37
N ARG A 93 -5.37 22.63 -10.14
CA ARG A 93 -4.48 22.67 -11.30
C ARG A 93 -3.03 22.40 -10.90
N ASP A 94 -2.57 23.02 -9.83
CA ASP A 94 -1.19 22.91 -9.38
C ASP A 94 -0.92 21.49 -8.81
N CYS A 95 -1.84 20.96 -7.99
CA CYS A 95 -1.79 19.61 -7.43
C CYS A 95 -1.75 18.51 -8.51
N LEU A 96 -2.65 18.59 -9.50
CA LEU A 96 -2.77 17.60 -10.58
C LEU A 96 -1.81 17.88 -11.75
N SER A 97 -0.97 18.91 -11.67
CA SER A 97 -0.01 19.23 -12.73
C SER A 97 0.97 18.07 -12.92
N LYS A 98 1.28 17.75 -14.19
CA LYS A 98 2.20 16.65 -14.54
C LYS A 98 3.55 16.81 -13.84
N SER A 99 4.06 18.04 -13.74
CA SER A 99 5.31 18.34 -13.05
C SER A 99 5.25 18.03 -11.55
N ASN A 100 4.15 18.40 -10.89
CA ASN A 100 3.98 18.14 -9.46
C ASN A 100 3.88 16.63 -9.18
N VAL A 101 2.99 15.94 -9.90
CA VAL A 101 2.80 14.49 -9.75
C VAL A 101 4.11 13.72 -10.03
N THR A 102 4.85 14.09 -11.07
CA THR A 102 6.15 13.45 -11.37
C THR A 102 7.17 13.69 -10.26
N SER A 103 7.23 14.90 -9.71
CA SER A 103 8.13 15.24 -8.59
C SER A 103 7.77 14.47 -7.32
N LEU A 104 6.48 14.40 -6.99
CA LEU A 104 5.99 13.65 -5.83
C LEU A 104 6.24 12.15 -5.99
N TYR A 105 5.98 11.59 -7.18
CA TYR A 105 6.30 10.19 -7.47
C TYR A 105 7.80 9.89 -7.31
N ALA A 106 8.68 10.77 -7.81
CA ALA A 106 10.12 10.59 -7.63
C ALA A 106 10.53 10.58 -6.14
N ARG A 107 9.93 11.46 -5.33
CA ARG A 107 10.15 11.49 -3.87
C ARG A 107 9.60 10.23 -3.18
N HIS A 108 8.38 9.82 -3.54
CA HIS A 108 7.77 8.57 -3.07
C HIS A 108 8.68 7.37 -3.33
N ARG A 109 9.21 7.26 -4.54
CA ARG A 109 10.13 6.19 -4.94
C ARG A 109 11.43 6.19 -4.14
N VAL A 110 12.01 7.35 -3.86
CA VAL A 110 13.21 7.46 -3.02
C VAL A 110 12.90 7.03 -1.59
N ALA A 111 11.81 7.52 -1.01
CA ALA A 111 11.38 7.16 0.34
C ALA A 111 11.12 5.64 0.47
N ALA A 112 10.41 5.05 -0.50
CA ALA A 112 10.17 3.62 -0.56
C ALA A 112 11.49 2.83 -0.67
N GLN A 113 12.42 3.25 -1.53
CA GLN A 113 13.73 2.61 -1.64
C GLN A 113 14.55 2.69 -0.35
N GLU A 114 14.53 3.83 0.34
CA GLU A 114 15.21 3.99 1.62
C GLU A 114 14.60 3.11 2.71
N TYR A 115 13.27 3.02 2.74
CA TYR A 115 12.55 2.13 3.63
C TYR A 115 12.93 0.66 3.38
N PHE A 116 12.84 0.21 2.12
CA PHE A 116 13.22 -1.16 1.77
C PHE A 116 14.70 -1.43 2.04
N ARG A 117 15.59 -0.45 1.83
CA ARG A 117 17.00 -0.57 2.21
C ARG A 117 17.19 -0.72 3.72
N LYS A 118 16.40 -0.01 4.53
CA LYS A 118 16.41 -0.14 5.99
C LYS A 118 15.93 -1.53 6.41
N VAL A 119 14.85 -2.03 5.81
CA VAL A 119 14.35 -3.39 6.03
C VAL A 119 15.39 -4.43 5.62
N ASP A 120 15.98 -4.30 4.43
CA ASP A 120 17.06 -5.17 3.95
C ASP A 120 18.30 -5.12 4.86
N GLY A 121 18.58 -3.96 5.46
CA GLY A 121 19.63 -3.76 6.45
C GLY A 121 19.34 -4.50 7.75
N LEU A 122 18.11 -4.41 8.26
CA LEU A 122 17.66 -5.14 9.44
C LEU A 122 17.70 -6.66 9.20
N VAL A 123 17.22 -7.12 8.04
CA VAL A 123 17.30 -8.53 7.62
C VAL A 123 18.74 -8.95 7.35
N GLY A 124 19.61 -8.04 6.92
CA GLY A 124 21.02 -8.27 6.63
C GLY A 124 21.90 -8.40 7.88
N CYS A 125 21.59 -7.66 8.95
CA CYS A 125 22.29 -7.75 10.24
C CYS A 125 22.07 -9.11 10.95
N SER A 126 21.08 -9.89 10.54
CA SER A 126 20.83 -11.27 10.99
C SER A 126 21.67 -12.35 10.30
N THR A 127 22.59 -11.97 9.39
CA THR A 127 23.38 -12.95 8.62
C THR A 127 24.89 -12.76 8.74
N SER A 128 25.42 -12.94 9.95
CA SER A 128 26.75 -13.52 10.08
C SER A 128 26.72 -14.98 9.64
N GLY A 129 26.90 -15.19 8.33
CA GLY A 129 27.19 -16.50 7.73
C GLY A 129 26.27 -16.86 6.55
N SER A 130 26.87 -17.10 5.38
CA SER A 130 26.26 -17.78 4.22
C SER A 130 25.39 -16.96 3.26
N ARG A 131 25.89 -15.80 2.79
CA ARG A 131 25.32 -15.11 1.60
C ARG A 131 25.78 -15.67 0.25
N GLN A 132 26.61 -16.73 0.21
CA GLN A 132 27.24 -17.15 -1.05
C GLN A 132 26.59 -18.33 -1.80
N SER A 133 25.52 -18.97 -1.28
CA SER A 133 24.98 -20.19 -1.93
C SER A 133 23.54 -20.14 -2.46
N ASN A 134 22.70 -19.16 -2.07
CA ASN A 134 21.25 -19.29 -2.33
C ASN A 134 20.75 -18.68 -3.64
N ARG A 135 21.51 -17.79 -4.29
CA ARG A 135 21.04 -17.14 -5.54
C ARG A 135 21.08 -18.06 -6.76
N ARG A 136 21.73 -19.23 -6.68
CA ARG A 136 21.82 -20.22 -7.78
C ARG A 136 20.81 -21.38 -7.71
N ARG A 137 20.01 -21.52 -6.63
CA ARG A 137 19.11 -22.68 -6.45
C ARG A 137 17.61 -22.41 -6.59
N LEU A 138 17.18 -21.16 -6.78
CA LEU A 138 15.75 -20.84 -6.92
C LEU A 138 15.14 -21.28 -8.27
N GLY A 139 15.97 -21.57 -9.28
CA GLY A 139 15.51 -22.11 -10.56
C GLY A 139 15.19 -23.61 -10.55
N GLU A 140 15.61 -24.34 -9.51
CA GLU A 140 15.47 -25.81 -9.39
C GLU A 140 14.80 -26.24 -8.07
N ALA A 141 14.42 -25.28 -7.21
CA ALA A 141 13.85 -25.58 -5.89
C ALA A 141 12.42 -26.13 -6.02
N SER A 142 12.16 -27.26 -5.37
CA SER A 142 10.80 -27.79 -5.28
C SER A 142 9.90 -26.86 -4.45
N VAL A 143 8.59 -26.94 -4.65
CA VAL A 143 7.62 -26.18 -3.83
C VAL A 143 7.82 -26.48 -2.34
N MET A 144 8.21 -27.71 -1.99
CA MET A 144 8.56 -28.09 -0.61
C MET A 144 9.80 -27.37 -0.07
N ASP A 145 10.83 -27.17 -0.89
CA ASP A 145 12.04 -26.43 -0.48
C ASP A 145 11.71 -24.95 -0.22
N LEU A 146 10.88 -24.36 -1.09
CA LEU A 146 10.42 -22.98 -0.93
C LEU A 146 9.60 -22.81 0.35
N VAL A 147 8.63 -23.69 0.60
CA VAL A 147 7.75 -23.61 1.77
C VAL A 147 8.53 -23.89 3.07
N THR A 148 9.50 -24.80 3.03
CA THR A 148 10.37 -25.07 4.19
C THR A 148 11.25 -23.87 4.53
N GLU A 149 11.79 -23.18 3.53
CA GLU A 149 12.58 -21.96 3.73
C GLU A 149 11.74 -20.78 4.23
N ILE A 150 10.51 -20.61 3.74
CA ILE A 150 9.55 -19.62 4.24
C ILE A 150 9.26 -19.86 5.72
N ARG A 151 8.93 -21.10 6.10
CA ARG A 151 8.71 -21.49 7.50
C ARG A 151 9.94 -21.22 8.37
N ARG A 152 11.14 -21.53 7.88
CA ARG A 152 12.39 -21.31 8.61
C ARG A 152 12.63 -19.82 8.87
N ARG A 153 12.36 -18.95 7.89
CA ARG A 153 12.55 -17.50 8.03
C ARG A 153 11.54 -16.89 8.98
N LEU A 154 10.25 -17.18 8.79
CA LEU A 154 9.17 -16.66 9.64
C LEU A 154 9.26 -17.15 11.10
N GLY A 155 9.85 -18.33 11.32
CA GLY A 155 10.11 -18.87 12.65
C GLY A 155 11.42 -18.41 13.29
N SER A 156 12.25 -17.62 12.60
CA SER A 156 13.51 -17.13 13.16
C SER A 156 13.27 -16.04 14.20
N GLN A 157 14.03 -16.05 15.29
CA GLN A 157 13.90 -15.11 16.40
C GLN A 157 14.06 -13.65 15.93
N ASP A 158 14.98 -13.40 15.00
CA ASP A 158 15.21 -12.07 14.43
C ASP A 158 14.03 -11.58 13.59
N THR A 159 13.38 -12.48 12.84
CA THR A 159 12.19 -12.14 12.06
C THR A 159 10.99 -11.91 12.97
N GLN A 160 10.85 -12.68 14.07
CA GLN A 160 9.81 -12.47 15.08
C GLN A 160 9.97 -11.09 15.76
N LEU A 161 11.20 -10.72 16.11
CA LEU A 161 11.53 -9.40 16.65
C LEU A 161 11.19 -8.28 15.66
N ALA A 162 11.63 -8.41 14.40
CA ALA A 162 11.33 -7.43 13.37
C ALA A 162 9.82 -7.30 13.09
N LEU A 163 9.07 -8.41 13.09
CA LEU A 163 7.62 -8.41 12.91
C LEU A 163 6.91 -7.70 14.06
N SER A 164 7.41 -7.79 15.30
CA SER A 164 6.80 -7.13 16.46
C SER A 164 6.87 -5.60 16.41
N GLU A 165 7.76 -5.04 15.59
CA GLU A 165 7.88 -3.59 15.35
C GLU A 165 6.97 -3.08 14.22
N LEU A 166 6.30 -3.98 13.48
CA LEU A 166 5.46 -3.63 12.33
C LEU A 166 3.98 -3.47 12.71
N PRO A 167 3.16 -2.78 11.89
CA PRO A 167 1.73 -2.63 12.14
C PRO A 167 0.99 -3.97 12.26
N ALA A 168 -0.09 -3.99 13.05
CA ALA A 168 -0.88 -5.20 13.34
C ALA A 168 -1.35 -5.98 12.09
N PRO A 169 -1.76 -5.34 10.97
CA PRO A 169 -2.11 -6.05 9.75
C PRO A 169 -0.94 -6.87 9.16
N VAL A 170 0.28 -6.34 9.25
CA VAL A 170 1.49 -7.00 8.74
C VAL A 170 1.87 -8.19 9.62
N GLN A 171 1.72 -8.05 10.94
CA GLN A 171 1.90 -9.15 11.89
C GLN A 171 0.90 -10.29 11.64
N LEU A 172 -0.36 -9.94 11.38
CA LEU A 172 -1.42 -10.90 11.08
C LEU A 172 -1.12 -11.67 9.79
N ALA A 173 -0.75 -10.96 8.71
CA ALA A 173 -0.40 -11.59 7.43
C ALA A 173 0.81 -12.54 7.56
N ALA A 174 1.85 -12.14 8.32
CA ALA A 174 3.01 -12.99 8.57
C ALA A 174 2.65 -14.25 9.37
N THR A 175 1.74 -14.12 10.33
CA THR A 175 1.23 -15.26 11.13
C THR A 175 0.45 -16.24 10.26
N GLN A 176 -0.48 -15.74 9.44
CA GLN A 176 -1.26 -16.56 8.50
C GLN A 176 -0.36 -17.31 7.51
N LEU A 177 0.67 -16.64 6.97
CA LEU A 177 1.63 -17.26 6.07
C LEU A 177 2.45 -18.36 6.77
N ALA A 178 2.85 -18.15 8.03
CA ALA A 178 3.58 -19.14 8.81
C ALA A 178 2.72 -20.39 9.09
N GLU A 179 1.43 -20.21 9.39
CA GLU A 179 0.48 -21.30 9.58
C GLU A 179 0.22 -22.08 8.29
N ALA A 180 -0.01 -21.39 7.18
CA ALA A 180 -0.18 -22.01 5.87
C ALA A 180 1.05 -22.84 5.45
N ALA A 181 2.25 -22.30 5.67
CA ALA A 181 3.49 -23.02 5.40
C ALA A 181 3.64 -24.28 6.28
N ARG A 182 3.23 -24.20 7.55
CA ARG A 182 3.24 -25.36 8.47
C ARG A 182 2.24 -26.42 8.03
N LEU A 183 1.02 -26.04 7.67
CA LEU A 183 -0.04 -26.92 7.19
C LEU A 183 0.41 -27.68 5.93
N TYR A 184 0.91 -26.95 4.93
CA TYR A 184 1.39 -27.56 3.69
C TYR A 184 2.47 -28.63 3.92
N VAL A 185 3.49 -28.33 4.75
CA VAL A 185 4.54 -29.30 5.08
C VAL A 185 3.96 -30.54 5.75
N THR A 186 3.02 -30.34 6.68
CA THR A 186 2.41 -31.45 7.43
C THR A 186 1.56 -32.33 6.51
N THR A 187 0.77 -31.73 5.62
CA THR A 187 -0.07 -32.44 4.66
C THR A 187 0.76 -33.24 3.66
N VAL A 188 1.84 -32.65 3.12
CA VAL A 188 2.70 -33.35 2.16
C VAL A 188 3.48 -34.49 2.83
N GLN A 189 3.86 -34.37 4.11
CA GLN A 189 4.50 -35.45 4.86
C GLN A 189 3.58 -36.64 5.18
N GLN A 190 2.25 -36.46 5.05
CA GLN A 190 1.24 -37.48 5.32
C GLN A 190 0.74 -38.19 4.05
N LEU A 191 1.17 -37.75 2.87
CA LEU A 191 0.90 -38.37 1.57
C LEU A 191 1.97 -39.41 1.22
#